data_AF-A0A929D3R0-F1
#
_entry.id   AF-A0A929D3R0-F1
#
_cell.length_a   1.000
_cell.length_b   1.000
_cell.length_c   1.000
_cell.angle_alpha   90.00
_cell.angle_beta   90.00
_cell.angle_gamma   90.00
#
_symmetry.space_group_name_H-M   'P 1'
#
loop_
_entity.id
_entity.type
_entity.pdbx_description
1 polymer ?
#
loop_
_entity_poly.entity_id
_entity_poly.type
_entity_poly.pdbx_seq_one_letter_code
_entity_poly.pdbx_strand_id
1 'polypeptide(L)'
;MEVTLLVEATENAFRILGKAREHAIGVLDTAVQLTAEETRFFEEKRGQLLFTGAQRRKTRFQNFVGTTFILFAFWILLSGKFDAFHLTLGAMCCVLVAYLFHDLLFANVRVGDMRIVVARFIAYIPWLIQQIVLSNFHVAFLVLRRKMPIDPQIIEYKTKLETDISTVALANSITLTPGTITMDIKDGVFYVHALDQKVAEDLNAGEMEDRVAHIFMEADHLYVQDVLDAARIYGSLRV
;
A
#
# COMPACT_ATOMS: atom_id res chain seq x y z
N MET A 1 -7.93 -75.67 46.75
CA MET A 1 -7.53 -74.29 47.09
C MET A 1 -6.49 -73.78 46.09
N GLU A 2 -5.44 -74.54 45.77
CA GLU A 2 -4.42 -74.13 44.78
C GLU A 2 -4.93 -73.95 43.33
N VAL A 3 -5.79 -74.84 42.83
CA VAL A 3 -6.28 -74.75 41.43
C VAL A 3 -7.11 -73.50 41.21
N THR A 4 -7.93 -73.09 42.19
CA THR A 4 -8.76 -71.89 42.12
C THR A 4 -7.90 -70.61 42.10
N LEU A 5 -6.84 -70.57 42.91
CA LEU A 5 -5.88 -69.46 42.91
C LEU A 5 -5.11 -69.34 41.59
N LEU A 6 -4.76 -70.47 40.98
CA LEU A 6 -4.04 -70.48 39.71
C LEU A 6 -4.93 -69.97 38.57
N VAL A 7 -6.20 -70.38 38.53
CA VAL A 7 -7.17 -69.89 37.53
C VAL A 7 -7.42 -68.39 37.70
N GLU A 8 -7.64 -67.92 38.93
CA GLU A 8 -7.87 -66.49 39.21
C GLU A 8 -6.64 -65.62 38.91
N ALA A 9 -5.43 -66.11 39.18
CA ALA A 9 -4.20 -65.42 38.82
C ALA A 9 -4.02 -65.35 37.30
N THR A 10 -4.37 -66.42 36.57
CA THR A 10 -4.28 -66.47 35.11
C THR A 10 -5.30 -65.52 34.46
N GLU A 11 -6.53 -65.49 34.95
CA GLU A 11 -7.58 -64.58 34.48
C GLU A 11 -7.22 -63.11 34.75
N ASN A 12 -6.65 -62.81 35.93
CA ASN A 12 -6.14 -61.47 36.22
C ASN A 12 -4.96 -61.08 35.32
N ALA A 13 -4.04 -62.00 35.02
CA ALA A 13 -2.93 -61.74 34.11
C ALA A 13 -3.43 -61.44 32.68
N PHE A 14 -4.39 -62.21 32.16
CA PHE A 14 -5.02 -61.92 30.87
C PHE A 14 -5.77 -60.60 30.85
N ARG A 15 -6.48 -60.26 31.93
CA ARG A 15 -7.17 -58.96 32.07
C ARG A 15 -6.19 -57.78 32.07
N ILE A 16 -5.05 -57.92 32.75
CA ILE A 16 -3.99 -56.89 32.79
C ILE A 16 -3.35 -56.74 31.40
N LEU A 17 -3.04 -57.85 30.72
CA LEU A 17 -2.51 -57.84 29.36
C LEU A 17 -3.49 -57.21 28.35
N GLY A 18 -4.78 -57.50 28.47
CA GLY A 18 -5.84 -56.88 27.66
C GLY A 18 -5.88 -55.36 27.82
N LYS A 19 -5.91 -54.88 29.07
CA LYS A 19 -5.88 -53.43 29.37
C LYS A 19 -4.59 -52.75 28.90
N ALA A 20 -3.45 -53.41 29.05
CA ALA A 20 -2.16 -52.89 28.58
C ALA A 20 -2.13 -52.76 27.05
N ARG A 21 -2.69 -53.74 26.32
CA ARG A 21 -2.80 -53.71 24.87
C ARG A 21 -3.72 -52.58 24.37
N GLU A 22 -4.87 -52.39 24.99
CA GLU A 22 -5.79 -51.28 24.63
C GLU A 22 -5.13 -49.92 24.84
N HIS A 23 -4.45 -49.74 25.98
CA HIS A 23 -3.72 -48.51 26.26
C HIS A 23 -2.57 -48.27 25.25
N ALA A 24 -1.83 -49.32 24.90
CA ALA A 24 -0.76 -49.23 23.90
C ALA A 24 -1.29 -48.85 22.50
N ILE A 25 -2.43 -49.40 22.09
CA ILE A 25 -3.08 -49.05 20.82
C ILE A 25 -3.56 -47.59 20.84
N GLY A 26 -4.14 -47.12 21.95
CA GLY A 26 -4.56 -45.72 22.09
C GLY A 26 -3.40 -44.73 22.02
N VAL A 27 -2.26 -45.06 22.64
CA VAL A 27 -1.05 -44.24 22.55
C VAL A 27 -0.50 -44.23 21.12
N LEU A 28 -0.51 -45.37 20.43
CA LEU A 28 -0.05 -45.46 19.05
C LEU A 28 -0.94 -44.65 18.11
N ASP A 29 -2.26 -44.75 18.24
CA ASP A 29 -3.21 -43.98 17.41
C ASP A 29 -3.05 -42.48 17.64
N THR A 30 -2.90 -42.05 18.89
CA THR A 30 -2.63 -40.65 19.24
C THR A 30 -1.31 -40.17 18.64
N ALA A 31 -0.24 -40.97 18.73
CA ALA A 31 1.06 -40.61 18.16
C ALA A 31 1.01 -40.52 16.63
N VAL A 32 0.28 -41.43 15.97
CA VAL A 32 0.07 -41.40 14.51
C VAL A 32 -0.73 -40.17 14.11
N GLN A 33 -1.80 -39.83 14.84
CA GLN A 33 -2.60 -38.62 14.57
C GLN A 33 -1.79 -37.34 14.72
N LEU A 34 -1.02 -37.21 15.80
CA LEU A 34 -0.14 -36.05 16.03
C LEU A 34 0.91 -35.92 14.92
N THR A 35 1.51 -37.04 14.50
CA THR A 35 2.49 -37.04 13.40
C THR A 35 1.84 -36.69 12.05
N ALA A 36 0.61 -37.17 11.79
CA ALA A 36 -0.13 -36.86 10.58
C ALA A 36 -0.61 -35.40 10.52
N GLU A 37 -0.97 -34.82 11.66
CA GLU A 37 -1.36 -33.42 11.77
C GLU A 37 -0.14 -32.49 11.61
N GLU A 38 0.98 -32.83 12.24
CA GLU A 38 2.24 -32.09 12.10
C GLU A 38 2.74 -32.09 10.65
N THR A 39 2.72 -33.24 9.98
CA THR A 39 3.13 -33.35 8.56
C THR A 39 2.22 -32.53 7.63
N ARG A 40 0.89 -32.56 7.82
CA ARG A 40 -0.04 -31.72 7.05
C ARG A 40 0.20 -30.22 7.26
N PHE A 41 0.40 -29.81 8.51
CA PHE A 41 0.70 -28.42 8.85
C PHE A 41 2.02 -27.95 8.21
N PHE A 42 3.05 -28.80 8.21
CA PHE A 42 4.32 -28.52 7.56
C PHE A 42 4.19 -28.46 6.02
N GLU A 43 3.42 -29.36 5.40
CA GLU A 43 3.17 -29.33 3.96
C GLU A 43 2.41 -28.08 3.53
N GLU A 44 1.38 -27.67 4.29
CA GLU A 44 0.62 -26.46 4.01
C GLU A 44 1.48 -25.20 4.14
N LYS A 45 2.27 -25.10 5.22
CA LYS A 45 3.24 -24.00 5.40
C LYS A 45 4.31 -23.99 4.31
N ARG A 46 4.84 -25.15 3.90
CA ARG A 46 5.81 -25.22 2.79
C ARG A 46 5.18 -24.82 1.47
N GLY A 47 3.95 -25.25 1.20
CA GLY A 47 3.16 -24.80 0.05
C GLY A 47 3.03 -23.28 0.02
N GLN A 48 2.52 -22.69 1.10
CA GLN A 48 2.39 -21.25 1.24
C GLN A 48 3.74 -20.52 1.09
N LEU A 49 4.80 -20.99 1.76
CA LEU A 49 6.15 -20.39 1.67
C LEU A 49 6.73 -20.47 0.24
N LEU A 50 6.49 -21.56 -0.48
CA LEU A 50 6.92 -21.71 -1.88
C LEU A 50 6.14 -20.77 -2.79
N PHE A 51 4.82 -20.66 -2.64
CA PHE A 51 4.00 -19.73 -3.42
C PHE A 51 4.37 -18.27 -3.13
N THR A 52 4.48 -17.89 -1.85
CA THR A 52 4.88 -16.53 -1.45
C THR A 52 6.30 -16.22 -1.91
N GLY A 53 7.23 -17.18 -1.85
CA GLY A 53 8.61 -17.02 -2.32
C GLY A 53 8.71 -16.86 -3.84
N ALA A 54 7.95 -17.65 -4.60
CA ALA A 54 7.87 -17.54 -6.05
C ALA A 54 7.23 -16.21 -6.48
N GLN A 55 6.18 -15.77 -5.79
CA GLN A 55 5.51 -14.50 -6.04
C GLN A 55 6.44 -13.32 -5.73
N ARG A 56 7.17 -13.34 -4.61
CA ARG A 56 8.21 -12.36 -4.28
C ARG A 56 9.30 -12.27 -5.36
N ARG A 57 9.79 -13.43 -5.84
CA ARG A 57 10.83 -13.49 -6.88
C ARG A 57 10.34 -12.88 -8.20
N LYS A 58 9.10 -13.16 -8.59
CA LYS A 58 8.48 -12.61 -9.81
C LYS A 58 8.35 -11.08 -9.72
N THR A 59 7.82 -10.56 -8.62
CA THR A 59 7.67 -9.11 -8.40
C THR A 59 9.02 -8.41 -8.41
N ARG A 60 10.04 -8.99 -7.77
CA ARG A 60 11.39 -8.42 -7.73
C ARG A 60 12.01 -8.29 -9.12
N PHE A 61 11.85 -9.32 -9.96
CA PHE A 61 12.34 -9.27 -11.34
C PHE A 61 11.55 -8.25 -12.18
N GLN A 62 10.22 -8.17 -12.02
CA GLN A 62 9.40 -7.16 -12.68
C GLN A 62 9.81 -5.74 -12.29
N ASN A 63 10.05 -5.49 -11.00
CA ASN A 63 10.53 -4.21 -10.48
C ASN A 63 11.90 -3.85 -11.06
N PHE A 64 12.81 -4.81 -11.16
CA PHE A 64 14.13 -4.62 -11.76
C PHE A 64 14.04 -4.24 -13.24
N VAL A 65 13.25 -4.98 -14.01
CA VAL A 65 13.05 -4.69 -15.44
C VAL A 65 12.37 -3.34 -15.62
N GLY A 66 11.28 -3.08 -14.90
CA GLY A 66 10.55 -1.80 -14.94
C GLY A 66 11.45 -0.62 -14.60
N THR A 67 12.22 -0.72 -13.52
CA THR A 67 13.18 0.31 -13.09
C THR A 67 14.24 0.57 -14.16
N THR A 68 14.81 -0.49 -14.75
CA THR A 68 15.82 -0.37 -15.81
C THR A 68 15.26 0.39 -17.02
N PHE A 69 14.05 0.04 -17.48
CA PHE A 69 13.41 0.70 -18.62
C PHE A 69 13.07 2.16 -18.34
N ILE A 70 12.53 2.48 -17.15
CA ILE A 70 12.19 3.84 -16.76
C ILE A 70 13.45 4.70 -16.71
N LEU A 71 14.51 4.22 -16.05
CA LEU A 71 15.79 4.93 -15.96
C LEU A 71 16.43 5.12 -17.34
N PHE A 72 16.36 4.12 -18.20
CA PHE A 72 16.94 4.21 -19.55
C PHE A 72 16.16 5.15 -20.45
N ALA A 73 14.83 5.16 -20.38
CA ALA A 73 14.00 6.13 -21.08
C ALA A 73 14.31 7.57 -20.59
N PHE A 74 14.45 7.75 -19.29
CA PHE A 74 14.84 9.02 -18.69
C PHE A 74 16.26 9.44 -19.13
N TRP A 75 17.20 8.51 -19.19
CA TRP A 75 18.56 8.75 -19.71
C TRP A 75 18.54 9.24 -21.16
N ILE A 76 17.78 8.57 -22.04
CA ILE A 76 17.65 8.99 -23.45
C ILE A 76 17.07 10.40 -23.54
N LEU A 77 16.02 10.67 -22.77
CA LEU A 77 15.34 11.97 -22.75
C LEU A 77 16.28 13.10 -22.32
N LEU A 78 17.13 12.87 -21.32
CA LEU A 78 18.11 13.85 -20.85
C LEU A 78 19.35 13.97 -21.75
N SER A 79 19.87 12.84 -22.24
CA SER A 79 21.09 12.79 -23.04
C SER A 79 20.86 13.40 -24.43
N GLY A 80 19.72 13.12 -25.06
CA GLY A 80 19.40 13.53 -26.43
C GLY A 80 20.31 12.96 -27.51
N LYS A 81 21.26 12.09 -27.14
CA LYS A 81 22.23 11.46 -28.04
C LYS A 81 21.93 9.99 -28.26
N PHE A 82 22.00 9.58 -29.53
CA PHE A 82 21.68 8.22 -29.99
C PHE A 82 22.90 7.47 -30.55
N ASP A 83 24.11 7.92 -30.25
CA ASP A 83 25.32 7.20 -30.62
C ASP A 83 25.51 5.94 -29.76
N ALA A 84 26.18 4.94 -30.35
CA ALA A 84 26.35 3.63 -29.71
C ALA A 84 27.10 3.72 -28.37
N PHE A 85 27.99 4.69 -28.20
CA PHE A 85 28.75 4.87 -26.97
C PHE A 85 27.84 5.36 -25.83
N HIS A 86 27.03 6.40 -26.04
CA HIS A 86 26.13 6.92 -25.00
C HIS A 86 24.99 5.95 -24.66
N LEU A 87 24.50 5.19 -25.65
CA LEU A 87 23.45 4.17 -25.41
C LEU A 87 23.97 2.99 -24.59
N THR A 88 25.15 2.46 -24.91
CA THR A 88 25.73 1.33 -24.16
C THR A 88 26.11 1.72 -22.74
N LEU A 89 26.72 2.90 -22.56
CA LEU A 89 27.04 3.44 -21.24
C LEU A 89 25.77 3.67 -20.42
N GLY A 90 24.74 4.28 -21.00
CA GLY A 90 23.45 4.50 -20.35
C GLY A 90 22.79 3.20 -19.91
N ALA A 91 22.76 2.19 -20.78
CA ALA A 91 22.20 0.88 -20.47
C ALA A 91 22.93 0.20 -19.31
N MET A 92 24.27 0.23 -19.34
CA MET A 92 25.11 -0.33 -18.26
C MET A 92 24.83 0.34 -16.92
N CYS A 93 24.80 1.68 -16.89
CA CYS A 93 24.50 2.45 -15.69
C CYS A 93 23.08 2.16 -15.16
N CYS A 94 22.08 2.14 -16.03
CA CYS A 94 20.69 1.87 -15.64
C CYS A 94 20.51 0.47 -15.05
N VAL A 95 21.16 -0.54 -15.64
CA VAL A 95 21.16 -1.91 -15.11
C VAL A 95 21.83 -1.98 -13.74
N LEU A 96 22.97 -1.30 -13.56
CA LEU A 96 23.67 -1.26 -12.28
C LEU A 96 22.82 -0.60 -11.19
N VAL A 97 22.21 0.55 -11.49
CA VAL A 97 21.33 1.26 -10.56
C VAL A 97 20.11 0.42 -10.23
N ALA A 98 19.46 -0.19 -11.22
CA ALA A 98 18.32 -1.09 -10.99
C ALA A 98 18.72 -2.29 -10.14
N TYR A 99 19.90 -2.87 -10.36
CA TYR A 99 20.39 -4.00 -9.57
C TYR A 99 20.48 -3.64 -8.07
N LEU A 100 20.96 -2.44 -7.77
CA LEU A 100 21.10 -1.95 -6.40
C LEU A 100 19.76 -1.46 -5.79
N PHE A 101 18.87 -0.86 -6.59
CA PHE A 101 17.77 -0.03 -6.08
C PHE A 101 16.37 -0.34 -6.64
N HIS A 102 16.17 -1.43 -7.39
CA HIS A 102 14.85 -1.76 -7.96
C HIS A 102 13.72 -1.90 -6.94
N ASP A 103 14.03 -2.20 -5.68
CA ASP A 103 13.04 -2.35 -4.63
C ASP A 103 12.50 -0.99 -4.13
N LEU A 104 13.16 0.15 -4.44
CA LEU A 104 12.74 1.49 -4.00
C LEU A 104 11.62 2.08 -4.86
N LEU A 105 11.66 1.89 -6.18
CA LEU A 105 10.76 2.55 -7.13
C LEU A 105 9.30 2.06 -7.05
N PHE A 106 9.12 0.82 -6.61
CA PHE A 106 7.80 0.17 -6.50
C PHE A 106 7.50 -0.28 -5.06
N ALA A 107 8.20 0.24 -4.06
CA ALA A 107 7.90 -0.01 -2.67
C ALA A 107 6.47 0.44 -2.36
N ASN A 108 5.65 -0.44 -1.77
CA ASN A 108 4.29 -0.15 -1.30
C ASN A 108 3.27 0.32 -2.36
N VAL A 109 3.52 0.08 -3.65
CA VAL A 109 2.49 0.32 -4.69
C VAL A 109 1.43 -0.76 -4.56
N ARG A 110 0.43 -0.55 -3.69
CA ARG A 110 -0.77 -1.41 -3.54
C ARG A 110 -1.78 -1.22 -4.68
N VAL A 111 -1.29 -0.74 -5.82
CA VAL A 111 -2.12 -0.11 -6.83
C VAL A 111 -2.42 -1.15 -7.90
N GLY A 112 -3.64 -1.10 -8.44
CA GLY A 112 -4.13 -2.01 -9.48
C GLY A 112 -3.31 -1.98 -10.76
N ASP A 113 -3.94 -2.11 -11.92
CA ASP A 113 -3.20 -2.08 -13.18
C ASP A 113 -2.46 -0.74 -13.36
N MET A 114 -1.12 -0.74 -13.20
CA MET A 114 -0.24 0.43 -13.28
C MET A 114 -0.50 1.27 -14.55
N ARG A 115 -0.92 0.61 -15.64
CA ARG A 115 -1.27 1.27 -16.90
C ARG A 115 -2.45 2.24 -16.74
N ILE A 116 -3.44 1.86 -15.93
CA ILE A 116 -4.61 2.69 -15.65
C ILE A 116 -4.21 3.88 -14.77
N VAL A 117 -3.38 3.66 -13.75
CA VAL A 117 -2.87 4.73 -12.88
C VAL A 117 -2.12 5.78 -13.70
N VAL A 118 -1.20 5.33 -14.56
CA VAL A 118 -0.44 6.21 -15.46
C VAL A 118 -1.37 6.98 -16.40
N ALA A 119 -2.36 6.32 -17.00
CA ALA A 119 -3.33 6.97 -17.88
C ALA A 119 -4.18 8.03 -17.15
N ARG A 120 -4.68 7.71 -15.94
CA ARG A 120 -5.45 8.65 -15.11
C ARG A 120 -4.60 9.82 -14.64
N PHE A 121 -3.34 9.57 -14.28
CA PHE A 121 -2.39 10.61 -13.90
C PHE A 121 -2.10 11.57 -15.06
N ILE A 122 -1.87 11.04 -16.26
CA ILE A 122 -1.68 11.87 -17.48
C ILE A 122 -2.93 12.71 -17.76
N ALA A 123 -4.13 12.15 -17.60
CA ALA A 123 -5.38 12.88 -17.78
C ALA A 123 -5.61 13.97 -16.70
N TYR A 124 -5.02 13.81 -15.51
CA TYR A 124 -5.07 14.79 -14.44
C TYR A 124 -4.15 15.99 -14.66
N ILE A 125 -3.00 15.81 -15.33
CA ILE A 125 -2.01 16.88 -15.55
C ILE A 125 -2.60 18.15 -16.18
N PRO A 126 -3.39 18.09 -17.28
CA PRO A 126 -3.98 19.30 -17.87
C PRO A 126 -4.86 20.10 -16.90
N TRP A 127 -5.63 19.40 -16.07
CA TRP A 127 -6.46 20.04 -15.04
C TRP A 127 -5.59 20.68 -13.95
N LEU A 128 -4.53 19.99 -13.49
CA LEU A 128 -3.61 20.55 -12.50
C LEU A 128 -2.90 21.79 -13.04
N ILE A 129 -2.45 21.77 -14.31
CA ILE A 129 -1.85 22.95 -14.97
C ILE A 129 -2.83 24.12 -14.99
N GLN A 130 -4.12 23.87 -15.28
CA GLN A 130 -5.14 24.91 -15.24
C GLN A 130 -5.26 25.54 -13.84
N GLN A 131 -5.27 24.73 -12.77
CA GLN A 131 -5.30 25.22 -11.40
C GLN A 131 -4.05 26.05 -11.05
N ILE A 132 -2.86 25.57 -11.43
CA ILE A 132 -1.60 26.31 -11.24
C ILE A 132 -1.66 27.68 -11.92
N VAL A 133 -2.13 27.73 -13.17
CA VAL A 133 -2.24 28.99 -13.91
C VAL A 133 -3.23 29.95 -13.26
N LEU A 134 -4.42 29.47 -12.86
CA LEU A 134 -5.45 30.28 -12.20
C LEU A 134 -4.95 30.85 -10.87
N SER A 135 -4.34 30.00 -10.04
CA SER A 135 -3.81 30.41 -8.74
C SER A 135 -2.61 31.35 -8.89
N ASN A 136 -1.77 31.18 -9.92
CA ASN A 136 -0.71 32.13 -10.23
C ASN A 136 -1.25 33.53 -10.56
N PHE A 137 -2.32 33.63 -11.36
CA PHE A 137 -2.97 34.92 -11.64
C PHE A 137 -3.54 35.56 -10.36
N HIS A 138 -4.13 34.75 -9.48
CA HIS A 138 -4.65 35.22 -8.20
C HIS A 138 -3.52 35.79 -7.32
N VAL A 139 -2.43 35.05 -7.14
CA VAL A 139 -1.26 35.50 -6.36
C VAL A 139 -0.62 36.74 -6.99
N ALA A 140 -0.45 36.77 -8.31
CA ALA A 140 0.08 37.94 -9.01
C ALA A 140 -0.78 39.18 -8.78
N PHE A 141 -2.11 39.05 -8.83
CA PHE A 141 -3.03 40.14 -8.52
C PHE A 141 -2.93 40.59 -7.06
N LEU A 142 -2.75 39.66 -6.13
CA LEU A 142 -2.58 39.95 -4.70
C LEU A 142 -1.32 40.79 -4.43
N VAL A 143 -0.21 40.43 -5.07
CA VAL A 143 1.10 41.11 -4.94
C VAL A 143 1.10 42.48 -5.64
N LEU A 144 0.44 42.61 -6.79
CA LEU A 144 0.37 43.88 -7.54
C LEU A 144 -0.56 44.91 -6.86
N ARG A 145 -1.45 44.48 -5.98
CA ARG A 145 -2.32 45.40 -5.23
C ARG A 145 -1.50 46.20 -4.21
N ARG A 146 -1.55 47.53 -4.32
CA ARG A 146 -0.87 48.47 -3.40
C ARG A 146 -1.18 48.24 -1.90
N LYS A 147 -2.36 47.71 -1.57
CA LYS A 147 -2.77 47.42 -0.20
C LYS A 147 -2.34 46.03 0.30
N MET A 148 -1.83 45.15 -0.58
CA MET A 148 -1.42 43.77 -0.29
C MET A 148 -2.30 43.08 0.76
N PRO A 149 -3.59 42.84 0.46
CA PRO A 149 -4.50 42.16 1.40
C PRO A 149 -4.14 40.66 1.43
N ILE A 150 -3.07 40.33 2.14
CA ILE A 150 -2.59 38.97 2.38
C ILE A 150 -3.04 38.60 3.79
N ASP A 151 -3.74 37.48 3.93
CA ASP A 151 -4.19 36.94 5.21
C ASP A 151 -3.67 35.50 5.37
N PRO A 152 -2.39 35.37 5.76
CA PRO A 152 -1.73 34.07 5.81
C PRO A 152 -2.25 33.26 6.99
N GLN A 153 -2.66 32.02 6.73
CA GLN A 153 -3.20 31.12 7.74
C GLN A 153 -2.68 29.69 7.56
N ILE A 154 -2.70 28.94 8.64
CA ILE A 154 -2.43 27.51 8.62
C ILE A 154 -3.77 26.80 8.67
N ILE A 155 -4.03 25.98 7.66
CA ILE A 155 -5.21 25.12 7.61
C ILE A 155 -4.82 23.69 7.89
N GLU A 156 -5.69 23.04 8.66
CA GLU A 156 -5.61 21.61 8.93
C GLU A 156 -6.64 20.90 8.06
N TYR A 157 -6.17 19.96 7.26
CA TYR A 157 -6.99 19.21 6.32
C TYR A 157 -6.78 17.72 6.54
N LYS A 158 -7.82 17.01 6.97
CA LYS A 158 -7.75 15.56 7.17
C LYS A 158 -8.02 14.84 5.86
N THR A 159 -7.02 14.15 5.34
CA THR A 159 -7.15 13.36 4.12
C THR A 159 -7.86 12.04 4.39
N LYS A 160 -8.55 11.54 3.37
CA LYS A 160 -9.13 10.20 3.32
C LYS A 160 -8.28 9.21 2.51
N LEU A 161 -7.16 9.68 1.96
CA LEU A 161 -6.22 8.85 1.19
C LEU A 161 -5.53 7.83 2.10
N GLU A 162 -5.36 6.61 1.58
CA GLU A 162 -4.80 5.47 2.32
C GLU A 162 -3.36 5.14 1.90
N THR A 163 -2.96 5.49 0.67
CA THR A 163 -1.61 5.14 0.18
C THR A 163 -0.60 6.28 0.32
N ASP A 164 0.66 5.92 0.56
CA ASP A 164 1.76 6.88 0.63
C ASP A 164 1.90 7.67 -0.68
N ILE A 165 1.72 7.00 -1.83
CA ILE A 165 1.89 7.63 -3.13
C ILE A 165 0.76 8.61 -3.46
N SER A 166 -0.48 8.32 -3.07
CA SER A 166 -1.59 9.26 -3.25
C SER A 166 -1.45 10.47 -2.33
N THR A 167 -1.04 10.23 -1.08
CA THR A 167 -0.73 11.29 -0.10
C THR A 167 0.35 12.23 -0.62
N VAL A 168 1.46 11.68 -1.14
CA VAL A 168 2.56 12.46 -1.72
C VAL A 168 2.12 13.20 -3.00
N ALA A 169 1.30 12.56 -3.84
CA ALA A 169 0.76 13.22 -5.04
C ALA A 169 -0.12 14.43 -4.66
N LEU A 170 -1.01 14.28 -3.68
CA LEU A 170 -1.83 15.37 -3.17
C LEU A 170 -0.96 16.49 -2.56
N ALA A 171 0.01 16.15 -1.72
CA ALA A 171 0.92 17.11 -1.09
C ALA A 171 1.66 17.99 -2.12
N ASN A 172 2.15 17.35 -3.19
CA ASN A 172 2.85 18.03 -4.28
C ASN A 172 1.89 18.87 -5.12
N SER A 173 0.68 18.40 -5.41
CA SER A 173 -0.34 19.18 -6.12
C SER A 173 -0.75 20.44 -5.36
N ILE A 174 -0.89 20.34 -4.03
CA ILE A 174 -1.15 21.50 -3.16
C ILE A 174 0.02 22.48 -3.22
N THR A 175 1.25 22.00 -3.07
CA THR A 175 2.45 22.86 -3.06
C THR A 175 2.71 23.53 -4.42
N LEU A 176 2.36 22.85 -5.52
CA LEU A 176 2.50 23.39 -6.87
C LEU A 176 1.48 24.47 -7.20
N THR A 177 0.32 24.48 -6.53
CA THR A 177 -0.69 25.52 -6.67
C THR A 177 -0.19 26.80 -5.99
N PRO A 178 0.12 27.88 -6.73
CA PRO A 178 0.72 29.07 -6.12
C PRO A 178 -0.20 29.69 -5.07
N GLY A 179 0.34 29.96 -3.88
CA GLY A 179 -0.42 30.46 -2.74
C GLY A 179 -0.65 29.42 -1.62
N THR A 180 -0.23 28.17 -1.82
CA THR A 180 -0.22 27.13 -0.78
C THR A 180 1.15 26.47 -0.63
N ILE A 181 1.47 26.03 0.59
CA ILE A 181 2.65 25.19 0.89
C ILE A 181 2.24 24.12 1.90
N THR A 182 2.46 22.85 1.56
CA THR A 182 2.30 21.76 2.54
C THR A 182 3.51 21.77 3.48
N MET A 183 3.29 22.00 4.78
CA MET A 183 4.36 22.08 5.79
C MET A 183 4.66 20.73 6.43
N ASP A 184 3.61 19.97 6.76
CA ASP A 184 3.73 18.68 7.42
C ASP A 184 2.51 17.80 7.12
N ILE A 185 2.70 16.49 7.25
CA ILE A 185 1.64 15.47 7.14
C ILE A 185 1.82 14.50 8.30
N LYS A 186 0.86 14.50 9.22
CA LYS A 186 0.91 13.66 10.42
C LYS A 186 -0.42 12.97 10.65
N ASP A 187 -0.40 11.64 10.79
CA ASP A 187 -1.58 10.82 11.09
C ASP A 187 -2.76 11.06 10.10
N GLY A 188 -2.46 11.29 8.82
CA GLY A 188 -3.46 11.61 7.79
C GLY A 188 -3.99 13.04 7.84
N VAL A 189 -3.34 13.95 8.57
CA VAL A 189 -3.67 15.37 8.64
C VAL A 189 -2.58 16.18 7.95
N PHE A 190 -2.98 16.95 6.95
CA PHE A 190 -2.16 17.91 6.24
C PHE A 190 -2.18 19.25 6.97
N TYR A 191 -0.99 19.79 7.23
CA TYR A 191 -0.80 21.15 7.69
C TYR A 191 -0.36 22.01 6.51
N VAL A 192 -1.26 22.84 5.99
CA VAL A 192 -1.01 23.65 4.80
C VAL A 192 -0.98 25.11 5.18
N HIS A 193 0.07 25.80 4.75
CA HIS A 193 0.13 27.25 4.82
C HIS A 193 -0.55 27.84 3.58
N ALA A 194 -1.58 28.64 3.77
CA ALA A 194 -2.29 29.35 2.70
C ALA A 194 -1.98 30.85 2.78
N LEU A 195 -1.75 31.47 1.63
CA LEU A 195 -1.40 32.88 1.50
C LEU A 195 -2.61 33.82 1.72
N ASP A 196 -3.81 33.35 1.40
CA ASP A 196 -5.06 34.13 1.49
C ASP A 196 -6.24 33.20 1.84
N GLN A 197 -7.30 33.77 2.40
CA GLN A 197 -8.49 33.02 2.81
C GLN A 197 -9.16 32.29 1.64
N LYS A 198 -9.21 32.92 0.47
CA LYS A 198 -9.81 32.29 -0.71
C LYS A 198 -9.09 30.98 -1.08
N VAL A 199 -7.76 30.99 -1.00
CA VAL A 199 -6.93 29.83 -1.32
C VAL A 199 -7.15 28.70 -0.30
N ALA A 200 -7.36 29.06 0.97
CA ALA A 200 -7.71 28.11 2.01
C ALA A 200 -9.09 27.46 1.79
N GLU A 201 -10.08 28.24 1.36
CA GLU A 201 -11.43 27.75 1.03
C GLU A 201 -11.43 26.81 -0.19
N ASP A 202 -10.67 27.15 -1.24
CA ASP A 202 -10.53 26.34 -2.44
C ASP A 202 -9.92 24.95 -2.13
N LEU A 203 -9.01 24.86 -1.15
CA LEU A 203 -8.45 23.57 -0.73
C LEU A 203 -9.48 22.69 -0.01
N ASN A 204 -10.30 23.29 0.86
CA ASN A 204 -11.34 22.57 1.60
C ASN A 204 -12.48 22.04 0.71
N ALA A 205 -12.57 22.48 -0.54
CA ALA A 205 -13.56 21.99 -1.50
C ALA A 205 -13.36 20.51 -1.89
N GLY A 206 -12.20 19.91 -1.61
CA GLY A 206 -11.96 18.47 -1.79
C GLY A 206 -11.77 17.98 -3.23
N GLU A 207 -12.04 18.82 -4.25
CA GLU A 207 -11.96 18.41 -5.67
C GLU A 207 -10.57 17.84 -6.04
N MET A 208 -9.51 18.42 -5.48
CA MET A 208 -8.15 17.94 -5.73
C MET A 208 -7.90 16.56 -5.12
N GLU A 209 -8.37 16.32 -3.89
CA GLU A 209 -8.28 15.01 -3.24
C GLU A 209 -9.08 13.97 -4.00
N ASP A 210 -10.32 14.27 -4.41
CA ASP A 210 -11.17 13.34 -5.17
C ASP A 210 -10.50 12.91 -6.48
N ARG A 211 -9.87 13.85 -7.18
CA ARG A 211 -9.13 13.55 -8.42
C ARG A 211 -7.91 12.68 -8.15
N VAL A 212 -7.17 12.93 -7.07
CA VAL A 212 -6.02 12.12 -6.67
C VAL A 212 -6.48 10.71 -6.26
N ALA A 213 -7.52 10.60 -5.45
CA ALA A 213 -8.14 9.33 -5.07
C ALA A 213 -8.58 8.53 -6.30
N HIS A 214 -9.15 9.20 -7.31
CA HIS A 214 -9.52 8.55 -8.57
C HIS A 214 -8.30 8.03 -9.34
N ILE A 215 -7.17 8.74 -9.38
CA ILE A 215 -5.94 8.27 -10.05
C ILE A 215 -5.45 6.96 -9.44
N PHE A 216 -5.39 6.89 -8.11
CA PHE A 216 -4.85 5.76 -7.37
C PHE A 216 -5.89 4.68 -7.04
N MET A 217 -7.12 4.81 -7.57
CA MET A 217 -8.23 3.86 -7.34
C MET A 217 -8.66 3.75 -5.86
N GLU A 218 -8.45 4.82 -5.09
CA GLU A 218 -8.89 4.93 -3.69
C GLU A 218 -10.30 5.55 -3.59
N ALA A 219 -10.79 6.17 -4.67
CA ALA A 219 -12.11 6.80 -4.72
C ALA A 219 -13.27 5.85 -4.38
N ASP A 220 -13.21 4.57 -4.78
CA ASP A 220 -14.28 3.60 -4.51
C ASP A 220 -14.44 3.29 -3.02
N HIS A 221 -13.36 3.42 -2.24
CA HIS A 221 -13.37 3.23 -0.78
C HIS A 221 -13.88 4.48 -0.03
N LEU A 222 -13.60 5.68 -0.56
CA LEU A 222 -14.11 6.94 -0.01
C LEU A 222 -15.65 6.98 -0.02
N TYR A 223 -16.30 6.59 -1.12
CA TYR A 223 -17.77 6.59 -1.21
C TYR A 223 -18.43 5.66 -0.19
N VAL A 224 -17.81 4.52 0.10
CA VAL A 224 -18.32 3.58 1.10
C VAL A 224 -18.15 4.15 2.50
N GLN A 225 -17.01 4.79 2.80
CA GLN A 225 -16.77 5.44 4.10
C GLN A 225 -17.73 6.62 4.32
N ASP A 226 -17.96 7.46 3.32
CA ASP A 226 -18.91 8.59 3.42
C ASP A 226 -20.35 8.12 3.69
N VAL A 227 -20.78 7.03 3.06
CA VAL A 227 -22.09 6.41 3.34
C VAL A 227 -22.14 5.83 4.75
N LEU A 228 -21.07 5.17 5.21
CA LEU A 228 -20.99 4.58 6.55
C LEU A 228 -20.97 5.66 7.65
N ASP A 229 -20.25 6.76 7.45
CA ASP A 229 -20.21 7.89 8.38
C ASP A 229 -21.56 8.61 8.44
N ALA A 230 -22.19 8.87 7.28
CA ALA A 230 -23.54 9.42 7.22
C ALA A 230 -24.56 8.50 7.92
N ALA A 231 -24.48 7.19 7.69
CA ALA A 231 -25.34 6.20 8.35
C ALA A 231 -25.10 6.13 9.87
N ARG A 232 -23.86 6.27 10.32
CA ARG A 232 -23.49 6.31 11.74
C ARG A 232 -24.04 7.56 12.43
N ILE A 233 -23.94 8.72 11.77
CA ILE A 233 -24.51 10.00 12.25
C ILE A 233 -26.04 9.89 12.34
N TYR A 234 -26.71 9.39 11.30
CA TYR A 234 -28.15 9.16 11.34
C TYR A 234 -28.57 8.14 12.39
N GLY A 235 -27.78 7.10 12.62
CA GLY A 235 -27.99 6.13 13.69
C GLY A 235 -27.87 6.76 15.08
N SER A 236 -26.95 7.72 15.27
CA SER A 236 -26.75 8.43 16.53
C SER A 236 -27.82 9.50 16.82
N LEU A 237 -28.47 10.04 15.77
CA LEU A 237 -29.57 10.99 15.86
C LEU A 237 -30.94 10.33 16.07
N ARG A 238 -31.01 9.00 16.04
CA ARG A 238 -32.26 8.22 16.19
C ARG A 238 -32.49 7.71 17.63
N VAL A 239 -31.86 8.34 18.61
CA VAL A 239 -32.06 8.10 20.06
C VAL A 239 -32.83 9.26 20.66
#